data_AF-V2YEY3-F1
#
_entry.id   AF-V2YEY3-F1
#
_cell.length_a   1.000
_cell.length_b   1.000
_cell.length_c   1.000
_cell.angle_alpha   90.00
_cell.angle_beta   90.00
_cell.angle_gamma   90.00
#
_symmetry.space_group_name_H-M   'P 1'
#
loop_
_entity.id
_entity.type
_entity.pdbx_description
1 polymer ?
#
loop_
_entity_poly.entity_id
_entity_poly.type
_entity_poly.pdbx_seq_one_letter_code
_entity_poly.pdbx_strand_id
1 'polypeptide(L)' 'MGTEKERKDTQKALLYDLRLIFSAGEKENYSRTEIVELLDKIALAKDQE' A
#
# COMPACT_ATOMS: atom_id res chain seq x y z
N MET A 1 19.19 -14.21 -3.71
CA MET A 1 18.30 -14.12 -4.90
C MET A 1 16.88 -14.11 -4.38
N GLY A 2 16.28 -12.92 -4.27
CA GLY A 2 14.93 -12.76 -3.70
C GLY A 2 13.95 -13.61 -4.46
N THR A 3 13.47 -14.66 -3.80
CA THR A 3 12.60 -15.64 -4.41
C THR A 3 11.31 -14.96 -4.87
N GLU A 4 10.69 -15.43 -5.95
CA GLU A 4 9.38 -14.92 -6.38
C GLU A 4 8.35 -14.91 -5.24
N LYS A 5 8.54 -15.78 -4.25
CA LYS A 5 7.77 -15.84 -3.01
C LYS A 5 7.90 -14.55 -2.20
N GLU A 6 9.11 -14.10 -1.91
CA GLU A 6 9.34 -12.83 -1.19
C GLU A 6 8.71 -11.63 -1.92
N ARG A 7 8.86 -11.55 -3.25
CA ARG A 7 8.23 -10.47 -4.03
C ARG A 7 6.70 -10.53 -3.97
N LYS A 8 6.11 -11.72 -4.05
CA LYS A 8 4.66 -11.93 -3.93
C LYS A 8 4.15 -11.59 -2.53
N ASP A 9 4.92 -11.91 -1.48
CA ASP A 9 4.57 -11.58 -0.10
C ASP A 9 4.65 -10.06 0.14
N THR A 10 5.69 -9.38 -0.36
CA THR A 10 5.79 -7.91 -0.30
C THR A 10 4.64 -7.23 -1.04
N GLN A 11 4.27 -7.72 -2.24
CA GLN A 11 3.13 -7.18 -3.00
C GLN A 11 1.80 -7.39 -2.28
N LYS A 12 1.61 -8.54 -1.63
CA LYS A 12 0.42 -8.82 -0.81
C LYS A 12 0.35 -7.92 0.42
N ALA A 13 1.48 -7.66 1.08
CA ALA A 13 1.55 -6.74 2.21
C ALA A 13 1.12 -5.33 1.79
N LEU A 14 1.62 -4.84 0.65
CA LEU A 14 1.29 -3.51 0.13
C LEU A 14 -0.21 -3.36 -0.20
N LEU A 15 -0.82 -4.41 -0.77
CA LEU A 15 -2.27 -4.45 -1.01
C LEU A 15 -3.08 -4.50 0.29
N TYR A 16 -2.58 -5.19 1.32
CA TYR A 16 -3.24 -5.25 2.62
C TYR A 16 -3.22 -3.88 3.31
N ASP A 17 -2.09 -3.17 3.25
CA ASP A 17 -1.95 -1.82 3.80
C ASP A 17 -2.91 -0.83 3.12
N LEU A 18 -3.01 -0.88 1.78
CA LEU A 18 -4.00 -0.09 1.04
C LEU A 18 -5.43 -0.41 1.47
N ARG A 19 -5.77 -1.71 1.58
CA ARG A 19 -7.10 -2.13 2.04
C ARG A 19 -7.40 -1.60 3.44
N LEU A 20 -6.42 -1.62 4.33
CA LEU A 20 -6.58 -1.11 5.70
C LEU A 20 -6.88 0.40 5.68
N ILE A 21 -6.12 1.18 4.90
CA ILE A 21 -6.33 2.62 4.74
C ILE A 21 -7.73 2.93 4.21
N PHE A 22 -8.16 2.23 3.16
CA PHE A 22 -9.50 2.42 2.60
C PHE A 22 -10.61 1.95 3.53
N SER A 23 -10.38 0.90 4.31
CA SER A 23 -11.35 0.40 5.29
C SER A 23 -11.45 1.26 6.55
N ALA A 24 -10.37 1.98 6.90
CA ALA A 24 -10.34 2.88 8.04
C ALA A 24 -10.86 4.29 7.69
N GLY A 25 -10.79 4.67 6.40
CA GLY A 25 -11.34 5.92 5.91
C GLY A 25 -12.87 5.86 5.74
N GLU A 26 -13.53 6.99 6.01
CA GLU A 26 -14.96 7.16 5.74
C GLU A 26 -15.26 7.59 4.29
N LYS A 27 -14.21 7.77 3.47
CA LYS A 27 -14.31 8.28 2.11
C LYS A 27 -14.60 7.15 1.13
N GLU A 28 -15.76 7.18 0.48
CA GLU A 28 -16.11 6.17 -0.54
C GLU A 28 -15.40 6.36 -1.88
N ASN A 29 -15.00 7.59 -2.22
CA ASN A 29 -14.42 7.92 -3.52
C ASN A 29 -13.05 8.57 -3.38
N TYR A 30 -12.03 7.94 -3.97
CA TYR A 30 -10.69 8.50 -4.07
C TYR A 30 -10.40 8.90 -5.51
N SER A 31 -9.84 10.10 -5.69
CA SER A 31 -9.29 10.49 -6.99
C SER A 31 -7.99 9.73 -7.28
N ARG A 32 -7.61 9.65 -8.56
CA ARG A 32 -6.33 9.04 -8.96
C ARG A 32 -5.14 9.63 -8.18
N THR A 33 -5.11 10.96 -8.02
CA THR A 33 -4.03 11.65 -7.31
C THR A 33 -3.93 11.18 -5.87
N GLU A 34 -5.06 11.09 -5.17
CA GLU A 34 -5.09 10.66 -3.77
C GLU A 34 -4.63 9.20 -3.61
N ILE A 35 -5.01 8.31 -4.54
CA ILE A 35 -4.55 6.92 -4.52
C ILE A 35 -3.02 6.87 -4.68
N VAL A 36 -2.45 7.68 -5.58
CA VAL A 36 -1.00 7.75 -5.77
C VAL A 36 -0.31 8.29 -4.51
N GLU A 37 -0.84 9.34 -3.90
CA GLU A 37 -0.28 9.88 -2.63
C GLU A 37 -0.35 8.86 -1.48
N LEU A 38 -1.40 8.04 -1.42
CA LEU A 38 -1.49 6.97 -0.42
C LEU A 38 -0.45 5.87 -0.67
N LEU A 39 -0.20 5.50 -1.93
CA LEU A 39 0.87 4.57 -2.30
C LEU A 39 2.25 5.12 -1.90
N ASP A 40 2.51 6.40 -2.17
CA ASP A 40 3.76 7.06 -1.78
C ASP A 40 3.94 7.07 -0.26
N LYS A 41 2.88 7.33 0.51
CA LYS A 41 2.93 7.26 1.98
C LYS A 41 3.27 5.85 2.49
N ILE A 42 2.72 4.81 1.88
CA ILE A 42 3.04 3.41 2.25
C ILE A 42 4.49 3.08 1.90
N ALA A 43 4.96 3.52 0.74
CA ALA A 43 6.36 3.32 0.32
C ALA A 43 7.33 4.02 1.28
N LEU A 44 7.06 5.27 1.65
CA LEU A 44 7.86 6.03 2.61
C LEU A 44 7.86 5.42 4.00
N ALA A 45 6.71 4.92 4.47
CA ALA A 45 6.62 4.25 5.77
C ALA A 45 7.45 2.95 5.82
N LYS A 46 7.44 2.17 4.73
CA LYS A 46 8.23 0.93 4.63
C LYS A 46 9.73 1.16 4.41
N ASP A 47 10.13 2.30 3.86
CA ASP A 47 11.54 2.68 3.71
C ASP A 47 12.18 3.10 5.04
N GLN A 48 11.36 3.47 6.04
CA GLN A 48 11.80 3.82 7.39
C GLN A 48 11.90 2.63 8.37
N GLU A 49 11.44 1.43 7.98
CA GLU A 49 11.60 0.17 8.72
C GLU A 49 12.86 -0.59 8.28
#